data_AF-A0A1G9D7N2-F1
#
_entry.id   AF-A0A1G9D7N2-F1
#
_cell.length_a   1.000
_cell.length_b   1.000
_cell.length_c   1.000
_cell.angle_alpha   90.00
_cell.angle_beta   90.00
_cell.angle_gamma   90.00
#
_symmetry.space_group_name_H-M   'P 1'
#
loop_
_entity.id
_entity.type
_entity.pdbx_description
1 polymer ?
#
loop_
_entity_poly.entity_id
_entity_poly.type
_entity_poly.pdbx_seq_one_letter_code
_entity_poly.pdbx_strand_id
1 'polypeptide(L)'
;MLMGSTTASYFWDDASGRAGDTGLPACGKPMQKGLAASPSWPLMTEGYVMYNGKRMPFFVGDRGPGDPSSSGVMLDLDAKTFAELTGGRFNEQTLGVDGVQGEGHIKIQYVITKWGDGKGKKSYPVAFSTGAWAQRDSSPVQPVMVKLPLPTR
;
A
#
# COMPACT_ATOMS: atom_id res chain seq x y z
N MET A 1 -3.43 -14.88 7.80
CA MET A 1 -3.80 -13.80 6.90
C MET A 1 -4.44 -12.68 7.73
N LEU A 2 -4.07 -11.42 7.52
CA LEU A 2 -4.74 -10.26 8.12
C LEU A 2 -5.51 -9.53 7.01
N MET A 3 -6.73 -9.08 7.27
CA MET A 3 -7.55 -8.34 6.31
C MET A 3 -8.15 -7.11 6.98
N GLY A 4 -8.42 -6.08 6.18
CA GLY A 4 -9.07 -4.86 6.66
C GLY A 4 -9.46 -3.92 5.53
N SER A 5 -9.85 -2.70 5.89
CA SER A 5 -10.18 -1.64 4.94
C SER A 5 -9.47 -0.34 5.32
N THR A 6 -9.15 0.47 4.32
CA THR A 6 -8.59 1.82 4.50
C THR A 6 -8.94 2.69 3.30
N THR A 7 -8.77 4.00 3.43
CA THR A 7 -8.58 4.85 2.25
C THR A 7 -7.14 4.68 1.75
N ALA A 8 -6.97 4.59 0.44
CA ALA A 8 -5.68 4.60 -0.24
C ALA A 8 -5.57 5.79 -1.18
N SER A 9 -4.36 6.34 -1.30
CA SER A 9 -4.00 7.33 -2.31
C SER A 9 -3.05 6.72 -3.34
N TYR A 10 -2.38 7.55 -4.15
CA TYR A 10 -1.32 7.08 -5.05
C TYR A 10 -0.13 8.04 -5.15
N PHE A 11 1.00 7.49 -5.59
CA PHE A 11 2.23 8.24 -5.84
C PHE A 11 3.08 7.59 -6.95
N TRP A 12 4.12 8.30 -7.39
CA TRP A 12 5.11 7.75 -8.33
C TRP A 12 6.44 8.50 -8.22
N ASP A 13 7.41 7.88 -7.55
CA ASP A 13 8.73 8.45 -7.28
C ASP A 13 9.77 7.91 -8.27
N ASP A 14 10.14 8.72 -9.28
CA ASP A 14 11.10 8.32 -10.33
C ASP A 14 12.48 9.00 -10.21
N ALA A 15 12.74 9.65 -9.08
CA ALA A 15 13.92 10.47 -8.79
C ALA A 15 14.09 11.72 -9.70
N SER A 16 13.04 12.16 -10.38
CA SER A 16 13.01 13.43 -11.12
C SER A 16 12.72 14.66 -10.25
N GLY A 17 12.23 14.47 -9.02
CA GLY A 17 11.81 15.55 -8.11
C GLY A 17 10.47 16.20 -8.49
N ARG A 18 9.70 15.57 -9.38
CA ARG A 18 8.41 16.07 -9.86
C ARG A 18 7.25 15.47 -9.06
N ALA A 19 6.12 16.17 -9.02
CA ALA A 19 4.88 15.64 -8.43
C ALA A 19 4.99 15.11 -6.98
N GLY A 20 5.90 15.68 -6.17
CA GLY A 20 6.11 15.27 -4.79
C GLY A 20 7.13 14.13 -4.60
N ASP A 21 7.80 13.71 -5.67
CA ASP A 21 8.84 12.68 -5.65
C ASP A 21 9.95 12.96 -4.63
N THR A 22 10.17 12.00 -3.75
CA THR A 22 11.11 12.08 -2.63
C THR A 22 12.43 11.35 -2.89
N GLY A 23 12.61 10.78 -4.08
CA GLY A 23 13.77 9.99 -4.48
C GLY A 23 13.47 8.50 -4.53
N LEU A 24 14.49 7.67 -4.30
CA LEU A 24 14.28 6.22 -4.36
C LEU A 24 13.42 5.74 -3.19
N PRO A 25 12.43 4.85 -3.43
CA PRO A 25 11.68 4.17 -2.38
C PRO A 25 12.57 3.57 -1.29
N ALA A 26 12.09 3.52 -0.04
CA ALA A 26 12.87 3.05 1.10
C ALA A 26 13.42 1.61 0.98
N CYS A 27 12.89 0.79 0.08
CA CYS A 27 13.45 -0.52 -0.27
C CYS A 27 14.72 -0.48 -1.14
N GLY A 28 15.15 0.70 -1.59
CA GLY A 28 16.36 0.91 -2.38
C GLY A 28 16.25 0.47 -3.84
N LYS A 29 15.04 0.20 -4.34
CA LYS A 29 14.77 -0.18 -5.73
C LYS A 29 13.96 0.91 -6.42
N PRO A 30 14.09 1.07 -7.76
CA PRO A 30 13.25 1.99 -8.52
C PRO A 30 11.76 1.71 -8.31
N MET A 31 10.95 2.77 -8.43
CA MET A 31 9.50 2.66 -8.38
C MET A 31 8.99 1.71 -9.48
N GLN A 32 8.04 0.86 -9.10
CA GLN A 32 7.51 -0.19 -9.96
C GLN A 32 6.07 -0.50 -9.61
N LYS A 33 5.36 -1.07 -10.59
CA LYS A 33 3.97 -1.49 -10.39
C LYS A 33 3.88 -2.55 -9.28
N GLY A 34 2.88 -2.39 -8.42
CA GLY A 34 2.66 -3.19 -7.22
C GLY A 34 3.40 -2.65 -5.99
N LEU A 35 4.24 -1.62 -6.11
CA LEU A 35 4.86 -0.99 -4.96
C LEU A 35 3.82 -0.15 -4.21
N ALA A 36 3.80 -0.27 -2.88
CA ALA A 36 3.03 0.60 -2.01
C ALA A 36 3.91 1.24 -0.92
N ALA A 37 3.50 2.41 -0.46
CA ALA A 37 3.96 2.98 0.79
C ALA A 37 3.02 2.56 1.94
N SER A 38 3.61 2.22 3.09
CA SER A 38 2.84 2.00 4.32
C SER A 38 3.40 2.84 5.48
N PRO A 39 2.55 3.46 6.32
CA PRO A 39 3.01 4.32 7.39
C PRO A 39 3.50 3.55 8.60
N SER A 40 3.26 2.23 8.62
CA SER A 40 3.50 1.40 9.80
C SER A 40 3.97 0.00 9.51
N TRP A 41 3.64 -0.59 8.34
CA TRP A 41 4.01 -1.99 8.08
C TRP A 41 5.49 -2.16 7.74
N PRO A 42 6.05 -3.37 7.97
CA PRO A 42 7.39 -3.70 7.50
C PRO A 42 7.53 -3.58 5.98
N LEU A 43 8.68 -3.09 5.52
CA LEU A 43 9.06 -3.21 4.11
C LEU A 43 9.04 -4.68 3.69
N MET A 44 8.73 -4.94 2.42
CA MET A 44 8.52 -6.26 1.82
C MET A 44 7.35 -7.04 2.41
N THR A 45 6.43 -6.38 3.12
CA THR A 45 5.11 -6.95 3.40
C THR A 45 4.36 -7.10 2.08
N GLU A 46 3.81 -8.27 1.82
CA GLU A 46 3.12 -8.61 0.58
C GLU A 46 1.63 -8.84 0.85
N GLY A 47 0.81 -8.50 -0.14
CA GLY A 47 -0.62 -8.65 -0.06
C GLY A 47 -1.32 -8.37 -1.37
N TYR A 48 -2.61 -8.11 -1.28
CA TYR A 48 -3.39 -7.57 -2.38
C TYR A 48 -4.45 -6.62 -1.87
N VAL A 49 -4.81 -5.66 -2.70
CA VAL A 49 -5.94 -4.75 -2.49
C VAL A 49 -7.11 -5.13 -3.38
N MET A 50 -8.31 -4.78 -2.94
CA MET A 50 -9.55 -5.00 -3.67
C MET A 50 -10.35 -3.71 -3.75
N TYR A 51 -10.82 -3.40 -4.95
CA TYR A 51 -11.66 -2.23 -5.26
C TYR A 51 -12.56 -2.54 -6.44
N ASN A 52 -13.87 -2.28 -6.32
CA ASN A 52 -14.87 -2.52 -7.36
C ASN A 52 -14.73 -3.88 -8.07
N GLY A 53 -14.52 -4.95 -7.29
CA GLY A 53 -14.37 -6.32 -7.81
C GLY A 53 -13.01 -6.65 -8.43
N LYS A 54 -12.12 -5.67 -8.62
CA LYS A 54 -10.74 -5.90 -9.06
C LYS A 54 -9.86 -6.25 -7.87
N ARG A 55 -8.87 -7.10 -8.11
CA ARG A 55 -7.86 -7.53 -7.14
C ARG A 55 -6.47 -7.27 -7.71
N MET A 56 -5.65 -6.49 -7.01
CA MET A 56 -4.30 -6.17 -7.43
C MET A 56 -3.28 -6.52 -6.34
N PRO A 57 -2.20 -7.25 -6.68
CA PRO A 57 -1.14 -7.54 -5.72
C PRO A 57 -0.38 -6.26 -5.36
N PHE A 58 0.17 -6.23 -4.14
CA PHE A 58 1.11 -5.19 -3.74
C PHE A 58 2.21 -5.74 -2.85
N PHE A 59 3.29 -4.98 -2.72
CA PHE A 59 4.26 -5.12 -1.65
C PHE A 59 4.63 -3.74 -1.09
N VAL A 60 4.96 -3.67 0.19
CA VAL A 60 5.41 -2.42 0.84
C VAL A 60 6.86 -2.15 0.44
N GLY A 61 7.08 -1.25 -0.50
CA GLY A 61 8.42 -0.84 -0.93
C GLY A 61 8.85 0.50 -0.35
N ASP A 62 7.94 1.24 0.28
CA ASP A 62 8.23 2.56 0.80
C ASP A 62 7.54 2.90 2.13
N ARG A 63 7.90 4.04 2.72
CA ARG A 63 7.37 4.56 3.98
C ARG A 63 6.45 5.74 3.70
N GLY A 64 5.21 5.68 4.20
CA GLY A 64 4.23 6.74 4.00
C GLY A 64 2.81 6.18 3.85
N PRO A 65 1.78 7.02 3.69
CA PRO A 65 1.89 8.48 3.65
C PRO A 65 2.26 9.05 5.03
N GLY A 66 2.95 10.18 5.05
CA GLY A 66 3.13 10.99 6.27
C GLY A 66 1.80 11.65 6.64
N ASP A 67 1.53 12.80 6.04
CA ASP A 67 0.17 13.27 5.81
C ASP A 67 -0.28 12.77 4.42
N PRO A 68 -1.52 12.28 4.24
CA PRO A 68 -2.67 12.35 5.14
C PRO A 68 -2.95 11.07 5.97
N SER A 69 -1.93 10.33 6.44
CA SER A 69 -2.18 9.11 7.24
C SER A 69 -2.91 9.36 8.56
N SER A 70 -2.71 10.55 9.14
CA SER A 70 -3.46 11.08 10.28
C SER A 70 -4.98 11.16 10.03
N SER A 71 -5.40 11.23 8.76
CA SER A 71 -6.79 11.33 8.31
C SER A 71 -7.37 10.00 7.78
N GLY A 72 -6.68 8.88 7.98
CA GLY A 72 -7.18 7.54 7.59
C GLY A 72 -6.77 7.06 6.20
N VAL A 73 -5.88 7.78 5.51
CA VAL A 73 -5.25 7.30 4.28
C VAL A 73 -4.02 6.48 4.65
N MET A 74 -4.16 5.16 4.76
CA MET A 74 -3.11 4.31 5.36
C MET A 74 -2.24 3.57 4.34
N LEU A 75 -2.36 3.90 3.05
CA LEU A 75 -1.67 3.19 1.98
C LEU A 75 -1.59 4.10 0.75
N ASP A 76 -0.39 4.28 0.21
CA ASP A 76 -0.22 4.92 -1.10
C ASP A 76 0.16 3.85 -2.10
N LEU A 77 -0.67 3.65 -3.10
CA LEU A 77 -0.42 2.71 -4.19
C LEU A 77 0.47 3.36 -5.24
N ASP A 78 1.27 2.60 -5.97
CA ASP A 78 1.85 3.14 -7.18
C ASP A 78 0.75 3.59 -8.15
N ALA A 79 1.00 4.71 -8.84
CA ALA A 79 0.03 5.33 -9.73
C ALA A 79 -0.46 4.38 -10.85
N LYS A 80 0.35 3.41 -11.29
CA LYS A 80 -0.06 2.44 -12.33
C LYS A 80 -1.06 1.43 -11.78
N THR A 81 -0.86 0.91 -10.57
CA THR A 81 -1.84 0.06 -9.88
C THR A 81 -3.13 0.82 -9.56
N PHE A 82 -3.01 2.07 -9.10
CA PHE A 82 -4.18 2.91 -8.85
C PHE A 82 -5.00 3.16 -10.12
N ALA A 83 -4.35 3.50 -11.23
CA ALA A 83 -4.98 3.68 -12.53
C ALA A 83 -5.76 2.43 -12.96
N GLU A 84 -5.16 1.24 -12.82
CA GLU A 84 -5.82 0.00 -13.20
C GLU A 84 -7.04 -0.32 -12.31
N LEU A 85 -6.95 -0.12 -10.99
CA LEU A 85 -8.07 -0.31 -10.08
C LEU A 85 -9.24 0.60 -10.44
N THR A 86 -8.96 1.87 -10.69
CA THR A 86 -9.97 2.91 -10.94
C THR A 86 -10.47 2.97 -12.38
N GLY A 87 -9.77 2.31 -13.32
CA GLY A 87 -10.07 2.42 -14.76
C GLY A 87 -9.51 3.69 -15.41
N GLY A 88 -8.63 4.41 -14.71
CA GLY A 88 -7.87 5.54 -15.24
C GLY A 88 -6.65 5.12 -16.05
N ARG A 89 -5.80 6.10 -16.36
CA ARG A 89 -4.55 5.89 -17.11
C ARG A 89 -3.40 6.62 -16.44
N PHE A 90 -2.29 5.91 -16.21
CA PHE A 90 -1.05 6.55 -15.77
C PHE A 90 -0.52 7.50 -16.84
N ASN A 91 -0.16 8.70 -16.43
CA ASN A 91 0.37 9.74 -17.31
C ASN A 91 1.86 9.92 -17.04
N GLU A 92 2.71 9.43 -17.95
CA GLU A 92 4.17 9.52 -17.81
C GLU A 92 4.68 10.98 -17.83
N GLN A 93 3.91 11.90 -18.41
CA GLN A 93 4.28 13.31 -18.39
C GLN A 93 4.01 13.94 -17.05
N THR A 94 2.93 13.61 -16.33
CA THR A 94 2.62 14.23 -15.03
C THR A 94 2.98 13.37 -13.82
N LEU A 95 3.32 12.10 -14.06
CA LEU A 95 3.45 11.03 -13.06
C LEU A 95 2.16 10.74 -12.27
N GLY A 96 1.03 11.27 -12.75
CA GLY A 96 -0.28 11.13 -12.13
C GLY A 96 -1.18 10.11 -12.82
N VAL A 97 -2.46 10.12 -12.44
CA VAL A 97 -3.50 9.29 -13.04
C VAL A 97 -4.58 10.17 -13.66
N ASP A 98 -4.78 10.03 -14.97
CA ASP A 98 -5.83 10.69 -15.73
C ASP A 98 -7.12 9.85 -15.76
N GLY A 99 -8.26 10.49 -16.02
CA GLY A 99 -9.51 9.80 -16.33
C GLY A 99 -10.19 9.16 -15.12
N VAL A 100 -9.76 9.50 -13.92
CA VAL A 100 -10.41 9.12 -12.66
C VAL A 100 -11.27 10.26 -12.14
N GLN A 101 -12.42 9.94 -11.56
CA GLN A 101 -13.25 10.91 -10.86
C GLN A 101 -12.82 10.98 -9.39
N GLY A 102 -12.70 12.18 -8.82
CA GLY A 102 -12.42 12.41 -7.40
C GLY A 102 -11.01 12.92 -7.07
N GLU A 103 -10.67 12.95 -5.78
CA GLU A 103 -9.46 13.58 -5.22
C GLU A 103 -8.22 12.66 -5.18
N GLY A 104 -8.16 11.61 -6.00
CA GLY A 104 -7.06 10.63 -5.94
C GLY A 104 -7.09 9.70 -4.73
N HIS A 105 -8.25 9.59 -4.06
CA HIS A 105 -8.47 8.71 -2.91
C HIS A 105 -9.54 7.67 -3.20
N ILE A 106 -9.30 6.40 -2.83
CA ILE A 106 -10.28 5.31 -2.94
C ILE A 106 -10.36 4.51 -1.63
N LYS A 107 -11.57 4.10 -1.24
CA LYS A 107 -11.75 3.14 -0.15
C LYS A 107 -11.47 1.73 -0.69
N ILE A 108 -10.46 1.08 -0.13
CA ILE A 108 -10.05 -0.27 -0.52
C ILE A 108 -10.26 -1.26 0.62
N GLN A 109 -10.39 -2.53 0.27
CA GLN A 109 -10.08 -3.63 1.17
C GLN A 109 -8.66 -4.12 0.89
N TYR A 110 -7.96 -4.61 1.89
CA TYR A 110 -6.64 -5.22 1.73
C TYR A 110 -6.55 -6.54 2.45
N VAL A 111 -5.64 -7.39 1.97
CA VAL A 111 -5.30 -8.67 2.58
C VAL A 111 -3.78 -8.81 2.60
N ILE A 112 -3.23 -9.05 3.78
CA ILE A 112 -1.82 -9.36 3.99
C ILE A 112 -1.62 -10.88 3.90
N THR A 113 -0.80 -11.28 2.92
CA THR A 113 -0.43 -12.68 2.68
C THR A 113 0.88 -13.03 3.37
N LYS A 114 1.81 -12.08 3.49
CA LYS A 114 3.12 -12.28 4.11
C LYS A 114 3.65 -10.97 4.70
N TRP A 115 4.14 -11.03 5.93
CA TRP A 115 4.81 -9.89 6.56
C TRP A 115 6.27 -9.82 6.15
N GLY A 116 6.78 -8.59 5.99
CA GLY A 116 8.22 -8.38 5.91
C GLY A 116 8.93 -8.63 7.24
N ASP A 117 10.23 -8.88 7.17
CA ASP A 117 11.07 -9.22 8.35
C ASP A 117 11.64 -7.99 9.08
N GLY A 118 11.47 -6.81 8.50
CA GLY A 118 12.02 -5.56 9.00
C GLY A 118 11.20 -4.87 10.09
N LYS A 119 11.60 -3.63 10.40
CA LYS A 119 10.88 -2.72 11.29
C LYS A 119 9.52 -2.35 10.72
N GLY A 120 8.51 -2.31 11.59
CA GLY A 120 7.12 -2.05 11.27
C GLY A 120 6.19 -2.91 12.13
N LYS A 121 4.98 -2.42 12.37
CA LYS A 121 3.92 -3.12 13.09
C LYS A 121 3.23 -4.13 12.18
N LYS A 122 3.16 -5.39 12.58
CA LYS A 122 2.50 -6.50 11.87
C LYS A 122 1.04 -6.62 12.33
N SER A 123 0.26 -5.57 12.08
CA SER A 123 -1.12 -5.40 12.55
C SER A 123 -1.93 -4.51 11.60
N TYR A 124 -3.11 -4.07 12.00
CA TYR A 124 -3.83 -2.99 11.30
C TYR A 124 -2.93 -1.74 11.21
N PRO A 125 -2.96 -1.03 10.07
CA PRO A 125 -2.06 0.08 9.85
C PRO A 125 -2.43 1.23 10.79
N VAL A 126 -1.41 1.93 11.25
CA VAL A 126 -1.53 3.12 12.08
C VAL A 126 -0.79 4.28 11.43
N ALA A 127 -1.20 5.50 11.77
CA ALA A 127 -0.65 6.72 11.18
C ALA A 127 0.87 6.81 11.36
N PHE A 128 1.54 7.48 10.42
CA PHE A 128 3.00 7.60 10.36
C PHE A 128 3.58 8.25 11.62
N SER A 129 2.86 9.23 12.18
CA SER A 129 3.22 9.97 13.40
C SER A 129 3.36 9.08 14.64
N THR A 130 2.81 7.87 14.63
CA THR A 130 3.00 6.89 15.71
C THR A 130 4.43 6.33 15.77
N GLY A 131 5.22 6.47 14.70
CA GLY A 131 6.58 5.93 14.62
C GLY A 131 6.64 4.40 14.49
N ALA A 132 5.50 3.74 14.26
CA ALA A 132 5.40 2.27 14.18
C ALA A 132 6.33 1.66 13.11
N TRP A 133 6.57 2.38 12.01
CA TRP A 133 7.47 1.97 10.93
C TRP A 133 8.94 1.80 11.37
N ALA A 134 9.34 2.43 12.48
CA ALA A 134 10.71 2.41 13.01
C ALA A 134 10.94 1.37 14.10
N GLN A 135 9.88 0.73 14.61
CA GLN A 135 9.93 -0.19 15.74
C GLN A 135 9.93 -1.65 15.27
N ARG A 136 10.63 -2.52 15.99
CA ARG A 136 10.47 -3.98 15.78
C ARG A 136 9.22 -4.43 16.51
N ASP A 137 8.33 -5.12 15.80
CA ASP A 137 7.13 -5.66 16.41
C ASP A 137 7.47 -6.88 17.27
N SER A 138 7.23 -6.77 18.58
CA SER A 138 7.42 -7.83 19.56
C SER A 138 6.14 -8.64 19.82
N SER A 139 5.01 -8.26 19.22
CA SER A 139 3.70 -8.91 19.43
C SER A 139 2.83 -8.83 18.17
N PRO A 140 3.19 -9.55 17.09
CA PRO A 140 2.47 -9.51 15.84
C PRO A 140 1.05 -10.07 15.99
N VAL A 141 0.09 -9.53 15.24
CA VAL A 141 -1.27 -10.10 15.19
C VAL A 141 -1.19 -11.50 14.62
N GLN A 142 -1.76 -12.46 15.35
CA GLN A 142 -1.89 -13.84 14.91
C GLN A 142 -2.72 -13.88 13.62
N PRO A 143 -2.17 -14.39 12.50
CA PRO A 143 -2.92 -14.55 11.27
C PRO A 143 -4.16 -15.42 11.51
N VAL A 144 -5.35 -14.96 11.13
CA VAL A 144 -6.52 -15.84 11.08
C VAL A 144 -6.22 -16.91 10.03
N MET A 145 -6.18 -18.17 10.43
CA MET A 145 -6.14 -19.30 9.52
C MET A 145 -7.55 -19.50 8.96
N VAL A 146 -7.75 -19.12 7.71
CA VAL A 146 -8.97 -19.53 7.00
C VAL A 146 -8.80 -21.02 6.68
N LYS A 147 -9.54 -21.89 7.37
CA LYS A 147 -9.72 -23.28 6.91
C LYS A 147 -10.44 -23.19 5.57
N LEU A 148 -9.71 -23.40 4.48
CA LEU A 148 -10.32 -23.63 3.17
C LEU A 148 -11.24 -24.85 3.32
N PRO A 149 -12.53 -24.78 2.90
CA PRO A 149 -13.36 -25.96 2.86
C PRO A 149 -12.71 -27.00 1.96
N LEU A 150 -12.65 -28.26 2.43
CA LEU A 150 -12.15 -29.39 1.65
C LEU A 150 -12.92 -29.46 0.33
N PRO A 151 -12.25 -29.74 -0.81
CA PRO A 151 -12.96 -29.98 -2.05
C PRO A 151 -13.91 -31.15 -1.86
N THR A 152 -15.20 -30.92 -2.05
CA THR A 152 -16.21 -31.96 -2.20
C THR A 152 -15.80 -32.84 -3.37
N ARG A 153 -15.61 -34.14 -3.10
CA ARG A 153 -15.40 -35.17 -4.12
C ARG A 153 -16.65 -35.40 -4.95
#